data_AF-A0A835M250-F1
#
_entry.id   AF-A0A835M250-F1
#
_cell.length_a   1.000
_cell.length_b   1.000
_cell.length_c   1.000
_cell.angle_alpha   90.00
_cell.angle_beta   90.00
_cell.angle_gamma   90.00
#
_symmetry.space_group_name_H-M   'P 1'
#
loop_
_entity.id
_entity.type
_entity.pdbx_description
1 polymer ?
#
loop_
_entity_poly.entity_id
_entity_poly.type
_entity_poly.pdbx_seq_one_letter_code
_entity_poly.pdbx_strand_id
1 'polypeptide(L)'
;EEFDTYDLNAHLFMRLQFLKKGSKIIEIVAAKDVIFTLAQSSFCAAFICTTNKRICFLNISPDEVIRSLLYNKNNESLITVSVYASDHFSSLKCRTTPIE
;
A
#
# COMPACT_ATOMS: atom_id res chain seq x y z
N GLU A 1 -18.77 -9.78 2.68
CA GLU A 1 -17.59 -9.37 3.47
C GLU A 1 -16.92 -8.21 2.75
N GLU A 2 -16.53 -7.17 3.47
CA GLU A 2 -15.91 -5.96 2.91
C GLU A 2 -14.38 -6.02 3.03
N PHE A 3 -13.66 -5.50 2.03
CA PHE A 3 -12.20 -5.39 2.07
C PHE A 3 -11.80 -4.18 2.94
N ASP A 4 -11.54 -4.42 4.23
CA ASP A 4 -11.14 -3.35 5.13
C ASP A 4 -9.61 -3.15 5.15
N THR A 5 -9.20 -1.93 4.80
CA THR A 5 -7.81 -1.48 4.85
C THR A 5 -7.42 -0.92 6.20
N TYR A 6 -8.38 -0.64 7.08
CA TYR A 6 -8.16 -0.11 8.41
C TYR A 6 -7.80 -1.24 9.39
N ASP A 7 -6.74 -1.05 10.18
CA ASP A 7 -6.34 -2.00 11.22
C ASP A 7 -5.61 -1.30 12.37
N LEU A 8 -6.23 -1.33 13.55
CA LEU A 8 -5.69 -0.82 14.80
C LEU A 8 -4.28 -1.33 15.13
N ASN A 9 -3.97 -2.58 14.80
CA ASN A 9 -2.65 -3.17 15.07
C ASN A 9 -1.59 -2.63 14.11
N ALA A 10 -1.95 -2.40 12.84
CA ALA A 10 -1.04 -1.83 11.86
C ALA A 10 -0.73 -0.36 12.13
N HIS A 11 -1.66 0.35 12.78
CA HIS A 11 -1.47 1.74 13.20
C HIS A 11 -0.43 1.93 14.30
N LEU A 12 -0.10 0.88 15.07
CA LEU A 12 1.00 0.92 16.04
C LEU A 12 2.37 1.03 15.34
N PHE A 13 2.51 0.43 14.17
CA PHE A 13 3.74 0.46 13.38
C PHE A 13 4.00 1.82 12.71
N MET A 14 2.97 2.66 12.53
CA MET A 14 3.11 3.92 11.76
C MET A 14 3.39 5.14 12.64
N ARG A 15 4.31 6.00 12.18
CA ARG A 15 4.70 7.23 12.89
C ARG A 15 3.85 8.44 12.49
N LEU A 16 3.36 8.50 11.26
CA LEU A 16 2.55 9.63 10.79
C LEU A 16 1.09 9.45 11.19
N GLN A 17 0.51 10.46 11.86
CA GLN A 17 -0.85 10.38 12.42
C GLN A 17 -1.93 10.22 11.35
N PHE A 18 -1.75 10.84 10.18
CA PHE A 18 -2.74 10.75 9.09
C PHE A 18 -2.83 9.34 8.49
N LEU A 19 -1.74 8.55 8.58
CA LEU A 19 -1.74 7.15 8.16
C LEU A 19 -2.64 6.28 9.07
N LYS A 20 -2.94 6.74 10.29
CA LYS A 20 -3.74 6.00 11.28
C LYS A 20 -5.25 6.16 11.13
N LYS A 21 -5.70 6.91 10.13
CA LYS A 21 -7.11 7.21 9.92
C LYS A 21 -7.66 6.43 8.73
N GLY A 22 -8.84 5.81 8.90
CA GLY A 22 -9.62 5.28 7.79
C GLY A 22 -9.89 6.39 6.77
N SER A 23 -9.66 6.11 5.49
CA SER A 23 -9.82 7.10 4.43
C SER A 23 -10.28 6.44 3.13
N LYS A 24 -10.71 7.27 2.17
CA LYS A 24 -11.19 6.79 0.88
C LYS A 24 -10.06 6.09 0.12
N ILE A 25 -10.40 5.04 -0.60
CA ILE A 25 -9.49 4.42 -1.56
C ILE A 25 -9.36 5.34 -2.78
N ILE A 26 -8.12 5.62 -3.18
CA ILE A 26 -7.79 6.52 -4.31
C ILE A 26 -7.22 5.77 -5.50
N GLU A 27 -6.70 4.57 -5.30
CA GLU A 27 -6.15 3.73 -6.37
C GLU A 27 -6.38 2.26 -6.03
N ILE A 28 -6.75 1.48 -7.04
CA ILE A 28 -6.91 0.03 -6.96
C ILE A 28 -6.13 -0.55 -8.13
N VAL A 29 -5.21 -1.46 -7.82
CA VAL A 29 -4.46 -2.23 -8.82
C VAL A 29 -4.80 -3.70 -8.62
N ALA A 30 -5.31 -4.34 -9.67
CA ALA A 30 -5.56 -5.78 -9.68
C ALA A 30 -4.51 -6.47 -10.55
N ALA A 31 -3.87 -7.50 -10.01
CA ALA A 31 -2.90 -8.31 -10.72
C ALA A 31 -2.95 -9.75 -10.21
N LYS A 32 -3.10 -10.72 -11.13
CA LYS A 32 -3.40 -12.13 -10.81
C LYS A 32 -4.63 -12.21 -9.88
N ASP A 33 -4.52 -12.96 -8.79
CA ASP A 33 -5.57 -13.11 -7.78
C ASP A 33 -5.43 -12.11 -6.61
N VAL A 34 -4.62 -11.05 -6.77
CA VAL A 34 -4.34 -10.07 -5.72
C VAL A 34 -4.87 -8.69 -6.10
N ILE A 35 -5.58 -8.08 -5.15
CA ILE A 35 -6.03 -6.69 -5.22
C ILE A 35 -5.16 -5.86 -4.27
N PHE A 36 -4.53 -4.82 -4.81
CA PHE A 36 -3.80 -3.81 -4.06
C PHE A 36 -4.64 -2.54 -4.00
N THR A 37 -4.78 -1.98 -2.81
CA THR A 37 -5.55 -0.76 -2.59
C THR A 37 -4.67 0.30 -1.95
N LEU A 38 -4.73 1.53 -2.45
CA LEU A 38 -4.10 2.69 -1.84
C LEU A 38 -5.17 3.61 -1.28
N ALA A 39 -5.11 3.88 0.02
CA ALA A 39 -5.97 4.84 0.68
C ALA A 39 -5.40 6.26 0.57
N GLN A 40 -6.26 7.27 0.65
CA GLN A 40 -5.86 8.69 0.64
C GLN A 40 -4.88 9.03 1.76
N SER A 41 -4.95 8.30 2.89
CA SER A 41 -3.97 8.38 3.98
C SER A 41 -2.57 7.93 3.59
N SER A 42 -2.36 7.40 2.37
CA SER A 42 -1.11 6.80 1.86
C SER A 42 -0.79 5.43 2.49
N PHE A 43 -1.80 4.80 3.06
CA PHE A 43 -1.74 3.44 3.56
C PHE A 43 -2.15 2.45 2.47
N CYS A 44 -1.41 1.37 2.32
CA CYS A 44 -1.62 0.41 1.27
C CYS A 44 -1.71 -1.02 1.80
N ALA A 45 -2.69 -1.78 1.28
CA ALA A 45 -2.94 -3.16 1.64
C ALA A 45 -3.15 -4.03 0.40
N ALA A 46 -2.79 -5.31 0.51
CA ALA A 46 -3.03 -6.34 -0.49
C ALA A 46 -4.05 -7.36 0.02
N PHE A 47 -4.91 -7.85 -0.86
CA PHE A 47 -5.94 -8.83 -0.55
C PHE A 47 -6.02 -9.92 -1.62
N ILE A 48 -6.33 -11.14 -1.21
CA ILE A 48 -6.66 -12.24 -2.13
C ILE A 48 -8.09 -12.04 -2.61
N CYS A 49 -8.29 -11.93 -3.92
CA CYS A 49 -9.59 -11.68 -4.54
C CYS A 49 -10.60 -12.81 -4.29
N THR A 50 -10.15 -14.06 -4.17
CA THR A 50 -11.03 -15.23 -4.03
C THR A 50 -11.51 -15.48 -2.61
N THR A 51 -10.73 -15.07 -1.60
CA THR A 51 -11.02 -15.37 -0.18
C THR A 51 -11.32 -14.12 0.64
N ASN A 52 -11.26 -12.93 0.04
CA ASN A 52 -11.31 -11.64 0.71
C ASN A 52 -10.32 -11.45 1.87
N LYS A 53 -9.28 -12.30 1.95
CA LYS A 53 -8.28 -12.23 3.02
C LYS A 53 -7.21 -11.21 2.67
N ARG A 54 -6.93 -10.32 3.61
CA ARG A 54 -5.77 -9.42 3.53
C ARG A 54 -4.48 -10.21 3.66
N ILE A 55 -3.57 -10.01 2.72
CA ILE A 55 -2.24 -10.65 2.68
C ILE A 55 -1.30 -9.87 3.59
N CYS A 56 -1.18 -8.56 3.34
CA CYS A 56 -0.22 -7.70 4.03
C CYS A 56 -0.54 -6.21 3.82
N PHE A 57 0.23 -5.39 4.53
CA PHE A 57 0.39 -3.97 4.21
C PHE A 57 1.66 -3.78 3.39
N LEU A 58 1.64 -2.82 2.46
CA LEU A 58 2.77 -2.56 1.57
C LEU A 58 3.73 -1.50 2.13
N ASN A 59 3.32 -0.72 3.13
CA ASN A 59 4.21 0.23 3.79
C ASN A 59 5.30 -0.55 4.56
N ILE A 60 6.58 -0.30 4.25
CA ILE A 60 7.74 -0.96 4.87
C ILE A 60 8.40 -0.11 5.95
N SER A 61 8.07 1.18 6.03
CA SER A 61 8.61 2.10 7.03
C SER A 61 7.50 2.92 7.71
N PRO A 62 7.63 3.23 9.01
CA PRO A 62 6.70 4.10 9.75
C PRO A 62 6.49 5.49 9.16
N ASP A 63 7.42 5.98 8.35
CA ASP A 63 7.44 7.32 7.75
C ASP A 63 7.31 7.30 6.22
N GLU A 64 7.04 6.13 5.62
CA GLU A 64 6.80 5.97 4.20
C GLU A 64 5.37 6.43 3.83
N VAL A 65 5.29 7.25 2.78
CA VAL A 65 4.05 7.74 2.19
C VAL A 65 3.98 7.24 0.75
N ILE A 66 3.18 6.20 0.51
CA ILE A 66 2.95 5.65 -0.84
C ILE A 66 2.07 6.62 -1.64
N ARG A 67 2.49 6.92 -2.87
CA ARG A 67 1.85 7.88 -3.77
C ARG A 67 1.16 7.24 -4.97
N SER A 68 1.68 6.11 -5.44
CA SER A 68 1.08 5.35 -6.55
C SER A 68 1.56 3.91 -6.57
N LEU A 69 0.74 3.05 -7.16
CA LEU A 69 1.00 1.65 -7.43
C LEU A 69 0.89 1.38 -8.93
N LEU A 70 1.89 0.73 -9.52
CA LEU A 70 1.91 0.43 -10.95
C LEU A 70 2.17 -1.06 -11.16
N TYR A 71 1.27 -1.74 -11.86
CA TYR A 71 1.49 -3.14 -12.23
C TYR A 71 2.35 -3.22 -13.50
N ASN A 72 3.55 -3.78 -13.36
CA ASN A 72 4.43 -4.10 -14.46
C ASN A 72 4.07 -5.47 -15.03
N LYS A 73 3.36 -5.45 -16.16
CA LYS A 73 2.94 -6.67 -16.89
C LYS A 73 4.11 -7.44 -17.50
N ASN A 74 5.26 -6.80 -17.74
CA ASN A 74 6.38 -7.44 -18.43
C ASN A 74 7.06 -8.51 -17.57
N ASN A 75 7.14 -8.29 -16.26
CA ASN A 75 7.81 -9.20 -15.32
C ASN A 75 6.93 -9.50 -14.10
N GLU A 76 5.62 -9.30 -14.23
CA GLU A 76 4.61 -9.63 -13.22
C GLU A 76 4.92 -9.07 -11.83
N SER A 77 5.35 -7.82 -11.77
CA SER A 77 5.72 -7.16 -10.50
C SER A 77 4.89 -5.92 -10.23
N LEU A 78 4.72 -5.59 -8.95
CA LEU A 78 4.16 -4.33 -8.52
C LEU A 78 5.28 -3.34 -8.26
N ILE A 79 5.18 -2.16 -8.87
CA ILE A 79 6.04 -1.02 -8.57
C ILE A 79 5.29 -0.14 -7.57
N THR A 80 5.88 0.04 -6.40
CA THR A 80 5.42 1.00 -5.38
C THR A 80 6.24 2.27 -5.48
N VAL A 81 5.56 3.41 -5.64
CA VAL A 81 6.19 4.73 -5.65
C VAL A 81 5.88 5.42 -4.33
N SER A 82 6.91 5.81 -3.59
CA SER A 82 6.77 6.42 -2.26
C SER A 82 7.73 7.59 -2.04
N VAL A 83 7.42 8.37 -1.01
CA VAL A 83 8.29 9.42 -0.44
C VAL A 83 8.39 9.20 1.07
N TYR A 84 9.45 9.69 1.69
CA TYR A 84 9.73 9.45 3.11
C TYR A 84 9.78 10.77 3.88
N ALA A 85 9.20 10.78 5.09
CA ALA A 85 9.23 11.97 5.93
C ALA A 85 10.64 12.26 6.46
N SER A 86 11.47 11.24 6.70
CA SER A 86 12.88 11.39 7.07
C SER A 86 13.68 12.21 6.05
N ASP A 87 13.39 12.06 4.76
CA ASP A 87 14.01 12.82 3.67
C ASP A 87 13.17 14.05 3.26
N HIS A 88 12.31 14.54 4.16
CA HIS A 88 11.49 15.74 3.94
C HIS A 88 10.64 15.66 2.66
N PHE A 89 10.25 14.44 2.28
CA PHE A 89 9.54 14.12 1.04
C PHE A 89 10.25 14.60 -0.23
N SER A 90 11.58 14.78 -0.19
CA SER A 90 12.35 15.43 -1.25
C SER A 90 12.64 14.50 -2.45
N SER A 91 12.75 13.19 -2.21
CA SER A 91 13.06 12.23 -3.25
C SER A 91 11.98 11.15 -3.40
N LEU A 92 11.66 10.84 -4.66
CA LEU A 92 10.82 9.70 -5.02
C LEU A 92 11.64 8.42 -4.93
N LYS A 93 11.09 7.42 -4.23
CA LYS A 93 11.65 6.08 -4.15
C LYS A 93 10.72 5.13 -4.90
N CYS A 94 11.32 4.26 -5.71
CA CYS A 94 10.59 3.20 -6.42
C CYS A 94 11.06 1.85 -5.89
N ARG A 95 10.12 0.99 -5.50
CA ARG A 95 10.38 -0.39 -5.09
C ARG A 95 9.61 -1.32 -6.00
N THR A 96 10.27 -2.37 -6.48
CA THR A 96 9.62 -3.43 -7.26
C THR A 96 9.41 -4.64 -6.34
N THR A 97 8.20 -5.18 -6.32
CA THR A 97 7.81 -6.37 -5.55
C THR A 97 7.23 -7.39 -6.51
N PRO A 98 7.88 -8.56 -6.72
CA PRO A 98 7.31 -9.65 -7.52
C PRO A 98 5.95 -10.09 -6.98
N ILE A 99 5.02 -10.44 -7.86
CA ILE A 99 3.72 -11.00 -7.49
C ILE A 99 3.79 -12.50 -7.78
N GLU A 100 4.11 -13.28 -6.75
CA GLU A 100 4.16 -14.75 -6.80
C GLU A 100 2.78 -15.37 -6.56
#